data_AF-A0A1J3E4K4-F1
#
_entry.id   AF-A0A1J3E4K4-F1
#
_cell.length_a   1.000
_cell.length_b   1.000
_cell.length_c   1.000
_cell.angle_alpha   90.00
_cell.angle_beta   90.00
_cell.angle_gamma   90.00
#
_symmetry.space_group_name_H-M   'P 1'
#
loop_
_entity.id
_entity.type
_entity.pdbx_description
1 polymer ?
#
loop_
_entity_poly.entity_id
_entity_poly.type
_entity_poly.pdbx_seq_one_letter_code
_entity_poly.pdbx_strand_id
1 'polypeptide(L)'
;EESGEEHGLKPMNCPGHCIMFDLVQHSYRDLPIRMADFGVLHRNELHGALSGLTRVRRFQQDDAHIFCRVDQIEAEILGVLDLLDYIYSVF
;
A
#
# COMPACT_ATOMS: atom_id res chain seq x y z
N GLU A 1 -1.01 -2.47 -33.38
CA GLU A 1 0.11 -3.35 -32.99
C GLU A 1 0.18 -3.30 -31.48
N GLU A 2 -0.25 -4.36 -30.81
CA GLU A 2 0.06 -4.52 -29.38
C GLU A 2 1.58 -4.68 -29.28
N SER A 3 2.24 -3.77 -28.56
CA SER A 3 3.64 -3.96 -28.18
C SER A 3 3.76 -5.35 -27.53
N GLY A 4 4.83 -6.08 -27.84
CA GLY A 4 5.12 -7.40 -27.24
C GLY A 4 5.49 -7.32 -25.75
N GLU A 5 4.80 -6.48 -24.97
CA GLU A 5 5.02 -6.28 -23.55
C GLU A 5 4.20 -7.27 -22.73
N GLU A 6 4.87 -7.89 -21.76
CA GLU A 6 4.25 -8.78 -20.78
C GLU A 6 3.71 -7.96 -19.60
N HIS A 7 2.42 -8.12 -19.30
CA HIS A 7 1.77 -7.44 -18.18
C HIS A 7 1.28 -8.43 -17.13
N GLY A 8 1.28 -7.98 -15.88
CA GLY A 8 0.75 -8.72 -14.73
C GLY A 8 -0.26 -7.90 -13.95
N LEU A 9 -1.19 -8.59 -13.27
CA LEU A 9 -2.05 -7.96 -12.28
C LEU A 9 -1.23 -7.60 -11.04
N LYS A 10 -1.42 -6.39 -10.49
CA LYS A 10 -0.65 -5.94 -9.32
C LYS A 10 -0.92 -6.84 -8.09
N PRO A 11 0.13 -7.39 -7.44
CA PRO A 11 -0.02 -8.15 -6.20
C PRO A 11 0.09 -7.28 -4.93
N MET A 12 0.46 -6.01 -5.09
CA MET A 12 0.65 -4.98 -4.06
C MET A 12 0.61 -3.56 -4.70
N ASN A 13 0.33 -2.52 -3.90
CA ASN A 13 0.30 -1.13 -4.40
C ASN A 13 1.68 -0.44 -4.34
N CYS A 14 2.62 -0.95 -3.56
CA CYS A 14 3.92 -0.31 -3.29
C CYS A 14 4.66 0.20 -4.54
N PRO A 15 4.85 -0.62 -5.59
CA PRO A 15 5.55 -0.16 -6.80
C PRO A 15 4.84 1.02 -7.48
N GLY A 16 3.50 1.02 -7.49
CA GLY A 16 2.71 2.12 -8.01
C GLY A 16 2.92 3.39 -7.20
N HIS A 17 2.92 3.30 -5.86
CA HIS A 17 3.18 4.45 -5.00
C HIS A 17 4.60 4.99 -5.13
N CYS A 18 5.61 4.14 -5.35
CA CYS A 18 6.97 4.59 -5.63
C CYS A 18 7.04 5.36 -6.95
N ILE A 19 6.37 4.88 -8.01
CA ILE A 19 6.27 5.60 -9.28
C ILE A 19 5.57 6.95 -9.07
N MET A 20 4.44 6.96 -8.35
CA MET A 20 3.71 8.20 -8.06
C MET A 20 4.54 9.21 -7.26
N PHE A 21 5.37 8.73 -6.32
CA PHE A 21 6.32 9.58 -5.61
C PHE A 21 7.37 10.15 -6.57
N ASP A 22 7.93 9.33 -7.47
CA ASP A 22 8.98 9.77 -8.41
C ASP A 22 8.48 10.74 -9.51
N LEU A 23 7.17 10.75 -9.82
CA LEU A 23 6.58 11.64 -10.82
C LEU A 23 6.68 13.13 -10.49
N VAL A 24 6.93 13.48 -9.21
CA VAL A 24 7.00 14.87 -8.74
C VAL A 24 8.29 15.08 -7.96
N GLN A 25 8.94 16.22 -8.16
CA GLN A 25 10.12 16.58 -7.39
C GLN A 25 9.72 17.01 -5.98
N HIS A 26 10.22 16.30 -4.96
CA HIS A 26 9.93 16.60 -3.55
C HIS A 26 11.10 17.29 -2.85
N SER A 27 10.81 18.31 -2.05
CA SER A 27 11.74 18.86 -1.08
C SER A 27 11.74 18.01 0.20
N TYR A 28 12.85 18.03 0.93
CA TYR A 28 12.88 17.44 2.28
C TYR A 28 11.85 18.07 3.23
N ARG A 29 11.39 19.29 2.92
CA ARG A 29 10.35 20.03 3.67
C ARG A 29 8.94 19.51 3.41
N ASP A 30 8.73 18.84 2.28
CA ASP A 30 7.43 18.28 1.91
C ASP A 30 7.19 16.93 2.63
N LEU A 31 8.24 16.32 3.17
CA LEU A 31 8.16 15.08 3.94
C LEU A 31 7.69 15.34 5.39
N PRO A 32 6.77 14.51 5.91
CA PRO A 32 6.35 13.21 5.38
C PRO A 32 5.17 13.28 4.39
N ILE A 33 5.23 12.48 3.33
CA ILE A 33 4.15 12.29 2.35
C ILE A 33 3.47 10.96 2.63
N ARG A 34 2.14 10.98 2.80
CA ARG A 34 1.32 9.79 3.09
C ARG A 34 0.37 9.54 1.93
N MET A 35 0.53 8.41 1.24
CA MET A 35 -0.33 7.99 0.13
C MET A 35 -1.18 6.82 0.57
N ALA A 36 -2.50 6.89 0.40
CA ALA A 36 -3.43 5.81 0.71
C ALA A 36 -4.17 5.36 -0.55
N ASP A 37 -4.38 4.05 -0.70
CA ASP A 37 -5.07 3.44 -1.84
C ASP A 37 -5.92 2.24 -1.38
N PHE A 38 -7.12 2.15 -1.95
CA PHE A 38 -8.02 1.00 -1.80
C PHE A 38 -8.02 0.14 -3.08
N GLY A 39 -6.91 0.12 -3.78
CA GLY A 39 -6.74 -0.53 -5.07
C GLY A 39 -6.96 -2.03 -5.02
N VAL A 40 -7.55 -2.57 -6.08
CA VAL A 40 -7.74 -4.03 -6.23
C VAL A 40 -6.40 -4.71 -6.47
N LEU A 41 -6.10 -5.71 -5.65
CA LEU A 41 -4.90 -6.53 -5.71
C LEU A 41 -5.24 -7.97 -6.10
N HIS A 42 -4.28 -8.64 -6.73
CA HIS A 42 -4.41 -10.03 -7.15
C HIS A 42 -3.19 -10.85 -6.74
N ARG A 43 -3.42 -11.97 -6.06
CA ARG A 43 -2.40 -12.99 -5.74
C ARG A 43 -2.88 -14.34 -6.24
N ASN A 44 -2.07 -15.03 -7.04
CA ASN A 44 -2.42 -16.35 -7.56
C ASN A 44 -2.20 -17.45 -6.51
N GLU A 45 -2.99 -17.39 -5.45
CA GLU A 45 -2.97 -18.36 -4.34
C GLU A 45 -3.35 -19.77 -4.82
N LEU A 46 -2.73 -20.79 -4.22
CA LEU A 46 -3.03 -22.20 -4.51
C LEU A 46 -4.50 -22.52 -4.24
N HIS A 47 -5.12 -23.33 -5.09
CA HIS A 47 -6.56 -23.64 -4.99
C HIS A 47 -6.95 -24.20 -3.62
N GLY A 48 -6.15 -25.12 -3.07
CA GLY A 48 -6.38 -25.71 -1.75
C GLY A 48 -6.15 -24.77 -0.56
N ALA A 49 -5.60 -23.58 -0.77
CA ALA A 49 -5.39 -22.59 0.28
C ALA A 49 -6.54 -21.57 0.39
N LEU A 50 -7.48 -21.55 -0.56
CA LEU A 50 -8.59 -20.60 -0.54
C LEU A 50 -9.59 -20.96 0.56
N SER A 51 -10.06 -19.96 1.29
CA SER A 51 -11.04 -20.16 2.38
C SER A 51 -11.91 -18.92 2.56
N GLY A 52 -13.22 -19.09 2.30
CA GLY A 52 -14.24 -18.06 2.50
C GLY A 52 -13.81 -16.67 2.00
N LEU A 53 -13.88 -15.69 2.89
CA LEU A 53 -13.35 -14.33 2.68
C LEU A 53 -11.99 -14.10 3.35
N THR A 54 -11.48 -15.06 4.13
CA THR A 54 -10.24 -14.92 4.89
C THR A 54 -8.99 -15.18 4.05
N ARG A 55 -9.11 -15.91 2.93
CA ARG A 55 -8.01 -16.13 1.97
C ARG A 55 -8.53 -16.24 0.54
N VAL A 56 -8.26 -15.21 -0.27
CA VAL A 56 -8.81 -15.01 -1.62
C VAL A 56 -7.72 -14.61 -2.61
N ARG A 57 -8.00 -14.76 -3.91
CA ARG A 57 -7.09 -14.34 -4.99
C ARG A 57 -7.20 -12.87 -5.36
N ARG A 58 -8.34 -12.24 -5.09
CA ARG A 58 -8.63 -10.83 -5.39
C ARG A 58 -9.16 -10.16 -4.12
N PHE A 59 -8.55 -9.05 -3.74
CA PHE A 59 -8.90 -8.33 -2.51
C PHE A 59 -8.56 -6.84 -2.64
N GLN A 60 -9.09 -6.04 -1.73
CA GLN A 60 -8.75 -4.63 -1.55
C GLN A 60 -8.31 -4.46 -0.11
N GLN A 61 -7.15 -3.83 0.08
CA GLN A 61 -6.64 -3.47 1.40
C GLN A 61 -6.84 -1.97 1.59
N ASP A 62 -7.00 -1.55 2.83
CA ASP A 62 -6.81 -0.18 3.31
C ASP A 62 -5.31 0.15 3.35
N ASP A 63 -4.67 0.16 2.18
CA ASP A 63 -3.23 0.24 2.05
C ASP A 63 -2.73 1.68 2.08
N ALA A 64 -1.58 1.91 2.70
CA ALA A 64 -0.94 3.23 2.76
C ALA A 64 0.59 3.12 2.78
N HIS A 65 1.25 4.09 2.15
CA HIS A 65 2.69 4.20 2.08
C HIS A 65 3.13 5.59 2.53
N ILE A 66 4.03 5.62 3.50
CA ILE A 66 4.57 6.85 4.07
C ILE A 66 6.01 7.01 3.59
N PHE A 67 6.24 8.05 2.81
CA PHE A 67 7.58 8.50 2.44
C PHE A 67 8.00 9.56 3.43
N CYS A 68 9.02 9.28 4.23
CA CYS A 68 9.49 10.18 5.26
C CYS A 68 11.02 10.20 5.34
N ARG A 69 11.57 11.21 6.02
CA ARG A 69 12.99 11.23 6.35
C ARG A 69 13.29 10.25 7.48
N VAL A 70 14.56 9.86 7.59
CA VAL A 70 15.01 8.92 8.64
C VAL A 70 14.70 9.45 10.05
N ASP A 71 14.82 10.76 10.28
CA ASP A 71 14.51 11.40 11.56
C ASP A 71 13.01 11.39 11.92
N GLN A 72 12.13 11.07 10.96
CA GLN A 72 10.69 11.09 11.13
C GLN A 72 10.09 9.69 11.34
N ILE A 73 10.86 8.61 11.13
CA ILE A 73 10.37 7.23 11.14
C ILE A 73 9.65 6.89 12.46
N GLU A 74 10.27 7.22 13.60
CA GLU A 74 9.70 6.90 14.92
C GLU A 74 8.35 7.60 15.13
N ALA A 75 8.27 8.89 14.81
CA ALA A 75 7.05 9.67 14.94
C ALA A 75 5.92 9.15 14.03
N GLU A 76 6.24 8.75 12.79
CA GLU A 76 5.24 8.18 11.87
C GLU A 76 4.75 6.80 12.33
N ILE A 77 5.63 5.96 12.87
CA ILE A 77 5.24 4.66 13.43
C ILE A 77 4.30 4.85 14.62
N LEU A 78 4.63 5.73 15.56
CA LEU A 78 3.78 6.03 16.72
C LEU A 78 2.41 6.55 16.29
N GLY A 79 2.36 7.47 15.32
CA GLY A 79 1.09 7.99 14.80
C GLY A 79 0.21 6.92 14.13
N VAL A 80 0.81 5.94 13.45
CA VAL A 80 0.06 4.81 12.88
C VAL A 80 -0.46 3.87 13.97
N LEU A 81 0.30 3.65 15.04
CA LEU A 81 -0.17 2.85 16.18
C LEU A 81 -1.33 3.52 16.90
N ASP A 82 -1.27 4.83 17.14
CA ASP A 82 -2.38 5.60 17.72
C ASP A 82 -3.64 5.52 16.85
N LEU A 83 -3.48 5.58 15.52
CA LEU A 83 -4.57 5.40 14.57
C LEU A 83 -5.18 4.00 14.67
N LEU A 84 -4.34 2.96 14.75
CA LEU A 84 -4.81 1.58 14.92
C LEU A 84 -5.59 1.44 16.23
N ASP A 85 -5.04 1.91 17.35
CA ASP A 85 -5.71 1.85 18.66
C ASP A 85 -7.08 2.56 18.61
N TYR A 86 -7.14 3.73 17.98
CA TYR A 86 -8.41 4.43 17.77
C TYR A 86 -9.41 3.60 16.95
N ILE A 87 -8.99 3.07 15.80
CA ILE A 87 -9.88 2.27 14.93
C ILE A 87 -10.42 1.05 15.70
N TYR A 88 -9.56 0.32 16.40
CA TYR A 88 -9.96 -0.86 17.16
C TYR A 88 -10.84 -0.51 18.37
N SER A 89 -10.75 0.70 18.92
CA SER A 89 -11.64 1.15 20.00
C SER A 89 -13.08 1.43 19.55
N VAL A 90 -13.29 1.63 18.24
CA VAL A 90 -14.62 1.94 17.65
C VAL A 90 -15.44 0.68 17.40
N PHE A 91 -14.79 -0.47 17.16
CA PHE A 91 -15.44 -1.75 16.80
C PHE A 91 -15.43 -2.75 17.97
#